data_AF-Q6LR49-F1
#
_entry.id   AF-Q6LR49-F1
#
_cell.length_a   1.000
_cell.length_b   1.000
_cell.length_c   1.000
_cell.angle_alpha   90.00
_cell.angle_beta   90.00
_cell.angle_gamma   90.00
#
_symmetry.space_group_name_H-M   'P 1'
#
loop_
_entity.id
_entity.type
_entity.pdbx_description
1 polymer ?
#
loop_
_entity_poly.entity_id
_entity_poly.type
_entity_poly.pdbx_seq_one_letter_code
_entity_poly.pdbx_strand_id
1 'polypeptide(L)'
;MASRRSNQEWKTLLQQCEESSLTIKEFCRQNNLATSAFYTKRQQLNVVDERRDNGFVHAQITERTMQYQVPQPPVANMALSIGDIELSIPQGTSAIYLAELIEALRS
;
A
#
# COMPACT_ATOMS: atom_id res chain seq x y z
N MET A 1 21.67 -21.14 25.54
CA MET A 1 22.96 -20.47 25.26
C MET A 1 22.78 -19.62 24.02
N ALA A 2 22.61 -18.31 24.15
CA ALA A 2 22.45 -17.44 22.98
C ALA A 2 23.83 -17.19 22.37
N SER A 3 24.16 -17.89 21.28
CA SER A 3 25.38 -17.62 20.51
C SER A 3 25.41 -16.13 20.17
N ARG A 4 26.46 -15.45 20.64
CA ARG A 4 26.73 -14.05 20.29
C ARG A 4 27.08 -14.00 18.81
N ARG A 5 26.06 -13.93 17.94
CA ARG A 5 26.25 -13.70 16.51
C ARG A 5 27.04 -12.41 16.31
N SER A 6 28.05 -12.45 15.45
CA SER A 6 28.89 -11.29 15.16
C SER A 6 28.08 -10.22 14.42
N ASN A 7 28.49 -8.95 14.52
CA ASN A 7 27.81 -7.86 13.80
C ASN A 7 27.82 -8.08 12.27
N GLN A 8 28.82 -8.79 11.75
CA GLN A 8 28.88 -9.17 10.32
C GLN A 8 27.77 -10.14 9.94
N GLU A 9 27.53 -11.17 10.76
CA GLU A 9 26.43 -12.12 10.51
C GLU A 9 25.07 -11.43 10.54
N TRP A 10 24.88 -10.45 11.43
CA TRP A 10 23.66 -9.65 11.47
C TRP A 10 23.45 -8.81 10.21
N LYS A 11 24.51 -8.26 9.61
CA LYS A 11 24.40 -7.55 8.33
C LYS A 11 23.95 -8.48 7.21
N THR A 12 24.55 -9.66 7.11
CA THR A 12 24.15 -10.67 6.10
C THR A 12 22.70 -11.07 6.28
N LEU A 13 22.25 -11.30 7.52
CA LEU A 13 20.85 -11.66 7.81
C LEU A 13 19.86 -10.55 7.46
N LEU A 14 20.23 -9.29 7.67
CA LEU A 14 19.38 -8.14 7.29
C LEU A 14 19.26 -8.03 5.77
N GLN A 15 20.38 -8.14 5.04
CA GLN A 15 20.37 -8.10 3.58
C GLN A 15 19.56 -9.26 3.01
N GLN A 16 19.75 -10.49 3.52
CA GLN A 16 18.95 -11.64 3.15
C GLN A 16 17.46 -11.45 3.45
N CYS A 17 17.11 -10.73 4.52
CA CYS A 17 15.73 -10.41 4.85
C CYS A 17 15.13 -9.35 3.92
N GLU A 18 15.93 -8.45 3.34
CA GLU A 18 15.48 -7.47 2.35
C GLU A 18 15.36 -8.09 0.95
N GLU A 19 16.30 -8.97 0.58
CA GLU A 19 16.23 -9.76 -0.66
C GLU A 19 15.12 -10.80 -0.61
N SER A 20 14.86 -11.36 0.57
CA SER A 20 13.71 -12.23 0.79
C SER A 20 12.45 -11.38 0.83
N SER A 21 11.51 -11.61 -0.09
CA SER A 21 10.17 -11.00 -0.05
C SER A 21 9.29 -11.54 1.11
N LEU A 22 9.92 -12.00 2.19
CA LEU A 22 9.31 -12.56 3.39
C LEU A 22 9.13 -11.46 4.42
N THR A 23 8.01 -11.50 5.14
CA THR A 23 7.80 -10.57 6.25
C THR A 23 8.82 -10.85 7.36
N ILE A 24 9.32 -9.80 8.03
CA ILE A 24 10.36 -9.87 9.07
C ILE A 24 10.02 -10.91 10.15
N LYS A 25 8.74 -11.06 10.51
CA LYS A 25 8.28 -12.05 11.49
C LYS A 25 8.53 -13.49 11.00
N GLU A 26 8.14 -13.80 9.77
CA GLU A 26 8.38 -15.08 9.12
C GLU A 26 9.87 -15.37 8.99
N PHE A 27 10.67 -14.39 8.59
CA PHE A 27 12.13 -14.52 8.50
C PHE A 27 12.76 -14.80 9.88
N CYS A 28 12.32 -14.08 10.92
CA CYS A 28 12.76 -14.32 12.30
C CYS A 28 12.38 -15.74 12.77
N ARG A 29 11.18 -16.21 12.44
CA ARG A 29 10.72 -17.56 12.81
C ARG A 29 11.57 -18.65 12.15
N GLN A 30 11.91 -18.49 10.87
CA GLN A 30 12.73 -19.46 10.13
C GLN A 30 14.18 -19.49 10.65
N ASN A 31 14.75 -18.34 10.97
CA ASN A 31 16.14 -18.22 11.41
C ASN A 31 16.32 -18.40 12.94
N ASN A 32 15.26 -18.80 13.65
CA ASN A 32 15.23 -18.91 15.12
C ASN A 32 15.74 -17.64 15.80
N LEU A 33 15.29 -16.48 15.31
CA LEU A 33 15.63 -15.16 15.83
C LEU A 33 14.48 -14.61 16.68
N ALA A 34 14.84 -14.01 17.81
CA ALA A 34 13.90 -13.17 18.54
C ALA A 34 13.62 -11.91 17.72
N THR A 35 12.36 -11.64 17.42
CA THR A 35 11.93 -10.45 16.67
C THR A 35 12.42 -9.16 17.33
N SER A 36 12.42 -9.10 18.66
CA SER A 36 12.97 -7.97 19.43
C SER A 36 14.47 -7.76 19.16
N ALA A 37 15.26 -8.82 19.22
CA ALA A 37 16.70 -8.77 18.95
C ALA A 37 16.99 -8.33 17.51
N PHE A 38 16.16 -8.76 16.54
CA PHE A 38 16.27 -8.37 15.14
C PHE A 38 16.04 -6.86 14.96
N TYR A 39 14.97 -6.30 15.53
CA TYR A 39 14.72 -4.85 15.45
C TYR A 39 15.81 -4.04 16.16
N THR A 40 16.25 -4.47 17.35
CA THR A 40 17.35 -3.82 18.07
C THR A 40 18.64 -3.83 17.26
N LYS A 41 18.97 -4.95 16.59
CA LYS A 41 20.17 -5.06 15.76
C LYS A 41 20.07 -4.26 14.46
N ARG A 42 18.90 -4.26 13.81
CA ARG A 42 18.62 -3.40 12.64
C ARG A 42 18.81 -1.93 12.99
N GLN A 43 18.26 -1.50 14.12
CA GLN A 43 18.45 -0.14 14.60
C GLN A 43 19.92 0.15 14.91
N GLN A 44 20.63 -0.73 15.62
CA GLN A 44 22.06 -0.52 15.90
C GLN A 44 22.92 -0.44 14.63
N LEU A 45 22.61 -1.23 13.60
CA LEU A 45 23.38 -1.25 12.35
C LEU A 45 23.01 -0.08 11.42
N ASN A 46 21.74 0.33 11.36
CA ASN A 46 21.33 1.55 10.66
C ASN A 46 21.88 2.81 11.35
N VAL A 47 21.83 2.87 12.68
CA VAL A 47 22.40 3.97 13.46
C VAL A 47 23.93 4.04 13.33
N VAL A 48 24.62 2.95 12.98
CA VAL A 48 26.06 3.02 12.67
C VAL A 48 26.31 3.77 11.35
N ASP A 49 25.38 3.73 10.41
CA ASP A 49 25.42 4.53 9.18
C ASP A 49 24.99 5.99 9.46
N GLU A 50 23.95 6.18 10.28
CA GLU A 50 23.37 7.48 10.65
C GLU A 50 24.10 8.22 11.79
N ARG A 51 25.16 7.66 12.38
CA ARG A 51 26.01 8.34 13.38
C ARG A 51 26.73 9.59 12.83
N ARG A 52 26.47 9.97 11.59
CA ARG A 52 26.82 11.26 10.99
C ARG A 52 25.70 12.31 11.01
N ASP A 53 24.46 12.01 11.38
CA ASP A 53 23.45 13.05 11.49
C ASP A 53 22.29 12.67 12.45
N ASN A 54 22.20 13.46 13.53
CA ASN A 54 21.03 13.80 14.34
C ASN A 54 20.09 12.71 14.91
N GLY A 55 19.82 12.82 16.22
CA GLY A 55 19.04 11.91 17.06
C GLY A 55 17.54 11.85 16.79
N PHE A 56 17.12 11.85 15.53
CA PHE A 56 15.75 11.63 15.11
C PHE A 56 15.62 10.21 14.55
N VAL A 57 14.93 9.34 15.27
CA VAL A 57 14.53 8.05 14.72
C VAL A 57 13.45 8.28 13.68
N HIS A 58 13.77 8.03 12.41
CA HIS A 58 12.78 8.06 11.34
C HIS A 58 11.80 6.91 11.55
N ALA A 59 10.61 7.19 12.06
CA ALA A 59 9.52 6.23 12.08
C ALA A 59 9.10 5.98 10.62
N GLN A 60 9.65 4.93 10.01
CA GLN A 60 9.18 4.48 8.70
C GLN A 60 7.79 3.90 8.90
N ILE A 61 6.77 4.62 8.40
CA ILE A 61 5.39 4.16 8.36
C ILE A 61 5.43 2.80 7.68
N THR A 62 5.26 1.73 8.46
CA THR A 62 5.03 0.40 7.89
C THR A 62 3.64 0.49 7.31
N GLU A 63 3.57 0.78 6.01
CA GLU A 63 2.38 0.79 5.20
C GLU A 63 1.75 -0.62 5.23
N ARG A 64 1.12 -0.98 6.35
CA ARG A 64 -0.13 -1.71 6.27
C ARG A 64 -1.14 -0.67 5.80
N THR A 65 -1.10 -0.42 4.50
CA THR A 65 -2.27 -0.01 3.73
C THR A 65 -3.31 -1.11 3.96
N MET A 66 -4.01 -1.03 5.09
CA MET A 66 -5.43 -1.28 5.03
C MET A 66 -5.90 -0.28 3.99
N GLN A 67 -6.03 -0.77 2.76
CA GLN A 67 -6.63 -0.02 1.67
C GLN A 67 -8.00 0.35 2.21
N TYR A 68 -8.11 1.56 2.75
CA TYR A 68 -9.38 2.17 3.04
C TYR A 68 -9.96 2.41 1.66
N GLN A 69 -10.61 1.37 1.12
CA GLN A 69 -11.51 1.50 0.01
C GLN A 69 -12.59 2.42 0.54
N VAL A 70 -12.40 3.72 0.33
CA VAL A 70 -13.50 4.68 0.37
C VAL A 70 -14.54 4.05 -0.54
N PRO A 71 -15.71 3.61 -0.01
CA PRO A 71 -16.77 3.12 -0.87
C PRO A 71 -17.04 4.26 -1.84
N GLN A 72 -16.71 4.08 -3.12
CA GLN A 72 -17.10 5.06 -4.11
C GLN A 72 -18.63 5.16 -3.97
N PRO A 73 -19.18 6.37 -3.74
CA PRO A 73 -20.62 6.52 -3.66
C PRO A 73 -21.19 5.88 -4.93
N PRO A 74 -22.29 5.12 -4.82
CA PRO A 74 -22.89 4.48 -5.98
C PRO A 74 -23.11 5.56 -7.05
N VAL A 75 -22.45 5.40 -8.20
CA VAL A 75 -22.63 6.29 -9.34
C VAL A 75 -24.09 6.15 -9.78
N ALA A 76 -24.94 7.08 -9.33
CA ALA A 76 -26.36 7.01 -9.64
C ALA A 76 -26.54 7.52 -11.08
N ASN A 77 -26.58 6.57 -12.02
CA ASN A 77 -26.87 6.84 -13.42
C ASN A 77 -28.35 7.17 -13.59
N MET A 78 -28.65 8.06 -14.53
CA MET A 78 -30.02 8.35 -14.96
C MET A 78 -30.39 7.40 -16.11
N ALA A 79 -31.60 6.86 -16.12
CA ALA A 79 -32.08 6.04 -17.23
C ALA A 79 -32.95 6.89 -18.18
N LEU A 80 -32.68 6.80 -19.48
CA LEU A 80 -33.48 7.38 -20.55
C LEU A 80 -34.09 6.26 -21.38
N SER A 81 -35.42 6.17 -21.39
CA SER A 81 -36.16 5.14 -22.14
C SER A 81 -36.82 5.75 -23.37
N ILE A 82 -36.59 5.15 -24.54
CA ILE A 82 -37.15 5.56 -25.83
C ILE A 82 -37.66 4.31 -26.55
N GLY A 83 -38.99 4.14 -26.59
CA GLY A 83 -39.60 2.89 -27.07
C GLY A 83 -39.15 1.70 -26.24
N ASP A 84 -38.57 0.69 -26.90
CA ASP A 84 -38.01 -0.52 -26.26
C ASP A 84 -36.53 -0.39 -25.87
N ILE A 85 -35.92 0.81 -26.03
CA ILE A 85 -34.50 1.05 -25.76
C ILE A 85 -34.35 1.80 -24.44
N GLU A 86 -33.44 1.32 -23.58
CA GLU A 86 -33.06 1.99 -22.33
C GLU A 86 -31.56 2.35 -22.37
N LEU A 87 -31.26 3.64 -22.18
CA LEU A 87 -29.90 4.16 -22.07
C LEU A 87 -29.59 4.56 -20.62
N SER A 88 -28.44 4.10 -20.12
CA SER A 88 -27.89 4.54 -18.83
C SER A 88 -26.93 5.72 -19.02
N ILE A 89 -27.28 6.87 -18.46
CA ILE A 89 -26.54 8.14 -18.53
C ILE A 89 -25.74 8.34 -17.24
N PRO A 90 -24.40 8.42 -17.30
CA PRO A 90 -23.56 8.69 -16.13
C PRO A 90 -23.78 10.08 -15.52
N GLN A 91 -23.43 10.21 -14.24
CA GLN A 91 -23.37 11.53 -13.60
C GLN A 91 -22.24 12.37 -14.23
N GLY A 92 -22.54 13.65 -14.50
CA GLY A 92 -21.58 14.58 -15.14
C GLY A 92 -21.76 14.74 -16.65
N THR A 93 -22.73 14.06 -17.27
CA THR A 93 -23.10 14.34 -18.66
C THR A 93 -23.65 15.77 -18.78
N SER A 94 -23.13 16.54 -19.75
CA SER A 94 -23.57 17.91 -20.02
C SER A 94 -25.03 17.96 -20.46
N ALA A 95 -25.79 18.92 -19.91
CA ALA A 95 -27.18 19.15 -20.30
C ALA A 95 -27.35 19.47 -21.80
N ILE A 96 -26.36 20.16 -22.41
CA ILE A 96 -26.38 20.48 -23.84
C ILE A 96 -26.31 19.21 -24.68
N TYR A 97 -25.38 18.32 -24.33
CA TYR A 97 -25.23 17.03 -25.03
C TYR A 97 -26.49 16.16 -24.90
N LEU A 98 -27.13 16.17 -23.73
CA LEU A 98 -28.39 15.45 -23.54
C LEU A 98 -29.52 16.03 -24.40
N ALA A 99 -29.60 17.35 -24.52
CA ALA A 99 -30.60 17.99 -25.38
C ALA A 99 -30.39 17.63 -26.86
N GLU A 100 -29.15 17.71 -27.35
CA GLU A 100 -28.79 17.32 -28.72
C GLU A 100 -29.08 15.83 -28.98
N LEU A 101 -28.74 14.95 -28.02
CA LEU A 101 -28.99 13.53 -28.12
C LEU A 101 -30.49 13.23 -28.19
N ILE A 102 -31.29 13.85 -27.33
CA ILE A 102 -32.76 13.66 -27.32
C ILE A 102 -33.37 14.19 -28.62
N GLU A 103 -32.88 15.30 -29.16
CA GLU A 103 -33.34 15.84 -30.43
C GLU A 103 -33.01 14.91 -31.60
N ALA A 104 -31.79 14.37 -31.65
CA ALA A 104 -31.36 13.42 -32.67
C ALA A 104 -32.09 12.07 -32.59
N LEU A 105 -32.52 11.64 -31.41
CA LEU A 105 -33.30 10.40 -31.24
C LEU A 105 -34.78 10.57 -31.59
N ARG A 106 -35.26 11.82 -31.71
CA ARG A 106 -36.63 12.15 -32.09
C ARG A 106 -36.81 12.25 -33.62
N SER A 107 -35.72 12.40 -34.38
CA SER A 107 -35.74 12.49 -35.85
C SER A 107 -35.75 11.12 -36.50
#